data_AF-A0AAU9P9E1-F1
#
_entry.id   AF-A0AAU9P9E1-F1
#
_cell.length_a   1.000
_cell.length_b   1.000
_cell.length_c   1.000
_cell.angle_alpha   90.00
_cell.angle_beta   90.00
_cell.angle_gamma   90.00
#
_symmetry.space_group_name_H-M   'P 1'
#
loop_
_entity.id
_entity.type
_entity.pdbx_description
1 polymer ?
#
loop_
_entity_poly.entity_id
_entity_poly.type
_entity_poly.pdbx_seq_one_letter_code
_entity_poly.pdbx_strand_id
1 'polypeptide(L)'
;MALIILFLLSPLLLQGALGEIICEELPVGLCTFSIASSGKRCILENYINHNENMEYQCKTSEIVVKNMNNWIESDECTNACGVDRKSVGISSDSLLEPRFIARLCSRSCYDNCANIVDLYHNLAIGEGVFLENLCEVHRKMPRRAMSQLLSSGAASGPVSCVDGLISMAEAPSSDEKFDSAAYSPTSI
;
A
#
# COMPACT_ATOMS: atom_id res chain seq x y z
N MET A 1 18.82 50.38 7.63
CA MET A 1 19.77 49.62 6.80
C MET A 1 20.29 48.37 7.53
N ALA A 2 20.95 48.48 8.69
CA ALA A 2 21.52 47.33 9.40
C ALA A 2 20.50 46.24 9.83
N LEU A 3 19.31 46.65 10.27
CA LEU A 3 18.23 45.72 10.69
C LEU A 3 17.66 44.88 9.55
N ILE A 4 17.64 45.42 8.33
CA ILE A 4 17.13 44.72 7.14
C ILE A 4 18.13 43.66 6.67
N ILE A 5 19.43 43.95 6.81
CA ILE A 5 20.51 43.00 6.49
C ILE A 5 20.49 41.81 7.45
N LEU A 6 20.20 42.04 8.74
CA LEU A 6 20.09 40.96 9.74
C LEU A 6 18.91 40.01 9.44
N PHE A 7 17.77 40.55 8.98
CA PHE A 7 16.58 39.77 8.65
C PHE A 7 16.77 38.90 7.40
N LEU A 8 17.56 39.37 6.42
CA LEU A 8 17.83 38.66 5.17
C LEU A 8 18.89 37.55 5.31
N LEU A 9 19.70 37.56 6.37
CA LEU A 9 20.71 36.53 6.65
C LEU A 9 20.18 35.39 7.55
N SER A 10 19.04 35.61 8.23
CA SER A 10 18.40 34.61 9.10
C SER A 10 17.99 33.28 8.41
N PRO A 11 17.51 33.24 7.15
CA PRO A 11 17.13 31.97 6.52
C PRO A 11 18.34 31.14 6.08
N LEU A 12 19.56 31.70 6.03
CA LEU A 12 20.76 31.01 5.58
C LEU A 12 21.44 30.19 6.71
N LEU A 13 21.06 30.43 7.96
CA LEU A 13 21.58 29.71 9.14
C LEU A 13 20.76 28.44 9.47
N LEU A 14 19.62 28.23 8.81
CA LEU A 14 18.94 26.93 8.78
C LEU A 14 19.58 26.04 7.70
N GLN A 15 20.90 25.91 7.73
CA GLN A 15 21.56 24.77 7.10
C GLN A 15 21.16 23.55 7.93
N GLY A 16 20.12 22.85 7.47
CA GLY A 16 19.60 21.67 8.13
C GLY A 16 20.73 20.74 8.49
N ALA A 17 20.89 20.45 9.77
CA ALA A 17 21.46 19.19 10.18
C ALA A 17 20.45 18.12 9.74
N LEU A 18 20.51 17.74 8.45
CA LEU A 18 19.90 16.50 7.99
C LEU A 18 20.74 15.40 8.63
N GLY A 19 20.40 15.08 9.87
CA GLY A 19 20.93 13.93 10.55
C GLY A 19 20.70 12.69 9.70
N GLU A 20 21.63 11.77 9.76
CA GLU A 20 21.47 10.47 9.15
C GLU A 20 20.30 9.75 9.83
N ILE A 21 19.30 9.29 9.06
CA ILE A 21 18.29 8.40 9.61
C ILE A 21 18.87 6.99 9.73
N ILE A 22 18.99 6.55 10.98
CA ILE A 22 19.27 5.17 11.39
C ILE A 22 17.99 4.64 12.04
N CYS A 23 17.43 3.55 11.52
CA CYS A 23 16.11 3.08 11.97
C CYS A 23 16.07 2.78 13.47
N GLU A 24 17.13 2.16 14.00
CA GLU A 24 17.26 1.78 15.41
C GLU A 24 17.26 2.97 16.37
N GLU A 25 17.53 4.19 15.88
CA GLU A 25 17.51 5.43 16.66
C GLU A 25 16.19 6.19 16.54
N LEU A 26 15.30 5.77 15.63
CA LEU A 26 14.00 6.41 15.47
C LEU A 26 13.06 6.07 16.63
N PRO A 27 12.27 7.05 17.12
CA PRO A 27 11.19 6.75 18.02
C PRO A 27 10.13 5.90 17.30
N VAL A 28 9.43 5.04 18.06
CA VAL A 28 8.40 4.11 17.55
C VAL A 28 7.40 4.80 16.60
N GLY A 29 6.95 6.00 16.94
CA GLY A 29 5.98 6.77 16.14
C GLY A 29 6.50 7.32 14.81
N LEU A 30 7.81 7.25 14.55
CA LEU A 30 8.46 7.65 13.30
C LEU A 30 9.13 6.47 12.59
N CYS A 31 9.03 5.25 13.12
CA CYS A 31 9.72 4.09 12.57
C CYS A 31 9.07 3.60 11.27
N THR A 32 7.80 3.21 11.35
CA THR A 32 7.07 2.65 10.21
C THR A 32 6.89 3.70 9.12
N PHE A 33 7.10 3.30 7.87
CA PHE A 33 7.13 4.18 6.69
C PHE A 33 8.30 5.18 6.67
N SER A 34 9.39 4.90 7.38
CA SER A 34 10.65 5.63 7.20
C SER A 34 11.65 4.84 6.36
N ILE A 35 12.60 5.56 5.77
CA ILE A 35 13.69 5.00 4.99
C ILE A 35 14.98 5.59 5.52
N ALA A 36 15.88 4.70 5.93
CA ALA A 36 17.20 5.05 6.41
C ALA A 36 18.03 5.76 5.33
N SER A 37 19.11 6.40 5.74
CA SER A 37 20.06 7.02 4.81
C SER A 37 20.72 6.00 3.87
N SER A 38 20.79 4.73 4.29
CA SER A 38 21.21 3.60 3.45
C SER A 38 20.21 3.25 2.33
N GLY A 39 19.03 3.88 2.30
CA GLY A 39 17.95 3.57 1.36
C GLY A 39 17.09 2.36 1.76
N LYS A 40 17.39 1.73 2.91
CA LYS A 40 16.61 0.59 3.43
C LYS A 40 15.39 1.05 4.23
N ARG A 41 14.26 0.34 4.11
CA ARG A 41 13.03 0.65 4.88
C ARG A 41 13.22 0.33 6.36
N CYS A 42 12.66 1.18 7.21
CA CYS A 42 12.52 0.92 8.63
C CYS A 42 11.23 0.13 8.91
N ILE A 43 11.30 -0.85 9.80
CA ILE A 43 10.19 -1.72 10.19
C ILE A 43 10.05 -1.76 11.71
N LEU A 44 8.81 -1.83 12.16
CA LEU A 44 8.49 -2.03 13.57
C LEU A 44 8.35 -3.52 13.85
N GLU A 45 9.04 -3.99 14.88
CA GLU A 45 8.97 -5.37 15.35
C GLU A 45 8.52 -5.40 16.81
N ASN A 46 7.84 -6.48 17.19
CA ASN A 46 7.55 -6.76 18.58
C ASN A 46 8.80 -7.35 19.26
N TYR A 47 9.08 -6.93 20.48
CA TYR A 47 10.08 -7.57 21.33
C TYR A 47 9.54 -7.71 22.76
N ILE A 48 10.01 -8.74 23.46
CA ILE A 48 9.67 -8.95 24.87
C ILE A 48 10.81 -8.39 25.70
N ASN A 49 10.50 -7.44 26.59
CA ASN A 49 11.50 -6.86 27.48
C ASN A 49 11.81 -7.80 28.67
N HIS A 50 12.75 -7.41 29.53
CA HIS A 50 13.13 -8.19 30.71
C HIS A 50 12.01 -8.42 31.73
N ASN A 51 10.94 -7.62 31.67
CA ASN A 51 9.77 -7.71 32.55
C ASN A 51 8.61 -8.48 31.90
N GLU A 52 8.88 -9.22 30.81
CA GLU A 52 7.90 -9.99 30.03
C GLU A 52 6.79 -9.13 29.39
N ASN A 53 7.02 -7.81 29.27
CA ASN A 53 6.09 -6.92 28.58
C ASN A 53 6.42 -6.88 27.08
N MET A 54 5.37 -6.92 26.26
CA MET A 54 5.49 -6.70 24.82
C MET A 54 5.69 -5.21 24.53
N GLU A 55 6.77 -4.90 23.84
CA GLU A 55 7.13 -3.56 23.39
C GLU A 55 7.48 -3.57 21.90
N TYR A 56 7.69 -2.37 21.35
CA TYR A 56 8.08 -2.19 19.96
C TYR A 56 9.54 -1.76 19.84
N GLN A 57 10.25 -2.34 18.88
CA GLN A 57 11.57 -1.91 18.46
C GLN A 57 11.55 -1.53 16.99
N CYS A 58 12.31 -0.49 16.63
CA CYS A 58 12.54 -0.15 15.23
C CYS A 58 13.79 -0.86 14.71
N LYS A 59 13.69 -1.41 13.50
CA LYS A 59 14.79 -2.12 12.82
C LYS A 59 14.91 -1.70 11.37
N THR A 60 16.12 -1.77 10.85
CA THR A 60 16.39 -1.66 9.42
C THR A 60 16.06 -2.98 8.72
N SER A 61 15.19 -2.94 7.71
CA SER A 61 14.89 -4.10 6.86
C SER A 61 15.93 -4.29 5.76
N GLU A 62 15.92 -5.44 5.08
CA GLU A 62 16.75 -5.69 3.90
C GLU A 62 16.16 -5.11 2.59
N ILE A 63 14.98 -4.49 2.66
CA ILE A 63 14.29 -3.96 1.48
C ILE A 63 14.83 -2.57 1.17
N VAL A 64 15.59 -2.47 0.06
CA VAL A 64 16.10 -1.20 -0.46
C VAL A 64 15.05 -0.52 -1.33
N VAL A 65 14.77 0.76 -1.05
CA VAL A 65 13.86 1.59 -1.83
C VAL A 65 14.61 2.28 -2.95
N LYS A 66 14.04 2.25 -4.15
CA LYS A 66 14.64 2.92 -5.30
C LYS A 66 14.41 4.42 -5.21
N ASN A 67 15.48 5.20 -5.40
CA ASN A 67 15.45 6.67 -5.49
C ASN A 67 14.90 7.40 -4.26
N MET A 68 14.82 6.75 -3.10
CA MET A 68 14.37 7.37 -1.86
C MET A 68 15.28 6.91 -0.71
N ASN A 69 15.81 7.87 0.04
CA ASN A 69 16.62 7.65 1.23
C ASN A 69 16.40 8.82 2.18
N ASN A 70 16.79 8.62 3.44
CA ASN A 70 16.69 9.65 4.48
C ASN A 70 15.30 10.31 4.54
N TRP A 71 14.24 9.48 4.57
CA TRP A 71 12.84 9.89 4.46
C TRP A 71 12.03 9.45 5.67
N ILE A 72 11.19 10.34 6.21
CA ILE A 72 10.16 10.02 7.20
C ILE A 72 8.82 10.42 6.60
N GLU A 73 7.90 9.47 6.48
CA GLU A 73 6.58 9.77 5.96
C GLU A 73 5.79 10.69 6.90
N SER A 74 5.05 11.64 6.32
CA SER A 74 4.30 12.63 7.08
C SER A 74 3.02 12.06 7.70
N ASP A 75 2.56 12.69 8.79
CA ASP A 75 1.25 12.34 9.37
C ASP A 75 0.10 12.62 8.39
N GLU A 76 0.25 13.61 7.52
CA GLU A 76 -0.72 13.88 6.45
C GLU A 76 -0.86 12.65 5.54
N CYS A 77 0.25 12.06 5.14
CA CYS A 77 0.25 10.88 4.28
C CYS A 77 -0.24 9.62 4.99
N THR A 78 0.16 9.37 6.24
CA THR A 78 -0.34 8.22 6.98
C THR A 78 -1.86 8.31 7.13
N ASN A 79 -2.36 9.50 7.44
CA ASN A 79 -3.80 9.75 7.50
C ASN A 79 -4.45 9.57 6.13
N ALA A 80 -3.99 10.23 5.07
CA ALA A 80 -4.57 10.16 3.74
C ALA A 80 -4.67 8.73 3.22
N CYS A 81 -3.63 7.93 3.41
CA CYS A 81 -3.56 6.54 2.98
C CYS A 81 -4.28 5.57 3.91
N GLY A 82 -4.68 6.01 5.12
CA GLY A 82 -5.36 5.16 6.10
C GLY A 82 -4.46 4.08 6.69
N VAL A 83 -3.18 4.39 6.89
CA VAL A 83 -2.19 3.49 7.50
C VAL A 83 -1.84 3.94 8.92
N ASP A 84 -1.40 3.01 9.76
CA ASP A 84 -0.99 3.28 11.14
C ASP A 84 0.53 3.19 11.28
N ARG A 85 1.13 4.18 11.96
CA ARG A 85 2.58 4.21 12.25
C ARG A 85 2.99 3.11 13.24
N LYS A 86 2.05 2.51 13.96
CA LYS A 86 2.28 1.39 14.88
C LYS A 86 1.96 0.02 14.27
N SER A 87 1.85 -0.07 12.95
CA SER A 87 1.69 -1.36 12.27
C SER A 87 2.95 -2.21 12.37
N VAL A 88 2.82 -3.41 12.93
CA VAL A 88 3.84 -4.46 12.89
C VAL A 88 3.43 -5.49 11.84
N GLY A 89 4.36 -5.85 10.95
CA GLY A 89 4.09 -6.81 9.88
C GLY A 89 3.09 -6.26 8.86
N ILE A 90 3.59 -5.55 7.85
CA ILE A 90 2.75 -5.04 6.76
C ILE A 90 2.50 -6.20 5.78
N SER A 91 1.24 -6.61 5.63
CA SER A 91 0.85 -7.67 4.70
C SER A 91 0.10 -7.13 3.48
N SER A 92 0.10 -7.94 2.42
CA SER A 92 -0.68 -7.71 1.21
C SER A 92 -2.19 -7.91 1.41
N ASP A 93 -2.63 -8.59 2.48
CA ASP A 93 -4.06 -8.85 2.74
C ASP A 93 -4.87 -7.56 2.90
N SER A 94 -4.24 -6.48 3.38
CA SER A 94 -4.90 -5.17 3.46
C SER A 94 -5.39 -4.69 2.09
N LEU A 95 -4.73 -5.10 0.99
CA LEU A 95 -5.17 -4.79 -0.37
C LEU A 95 -6.49 -5.48 -0.74
N LEU A 96 -6.96 -6.46 0.04
CA LEU A 96 -8.27 -7.10 -0.10
C LEU A 96 -9.36 -6.40 0.72
N GLU A 97 -9.01 -5.41 1.55
CA GLU A 97 -10.00 -4.66 2.33
C GLU A 97 -10.54 -3.47 1.50
N PRO A 98 -11.86 -3.41 1.19
CA PRO A 98 -12.41 -2.35 0.36
C PRO A 98 -12.22 -0.95 0.94
N ARG A 99 -12.23 -0.82 2.28
CA ARG A 99 -12.02 0.46 2.97
C ARG A 99 -10.57 0.93 2.86
N PHE A 100 -9.62 0.02 3.01
CA PHE A 100 -8.20 0.33 2.86
C PHE A 100 -7.87 0.75 1.43
N ILE A 101 -8.27 -0.05 0.44
CA ILE A 101 -8.08 0.28 -0.97
C ILE A 101 -8.71 1.63 -1.34
N ALA A 102 -9.87 1.98 -0.77
CA ALA A 102 -10.47 3.30 -1.00
C ALA A 102 -9.59 4.46 -0.51
N ARG A 103 -8.91 4.29 0.64
CA ARG A 103 -7.97 5.30 1.18
C ARG A 103 -6.69 5.33 0.37
N LEU A 104 -6.08 4.18 0.10
CA LEU A 104 -4.85 4.07 -0.68
C LEU A 104 -5.02 4.64 -2.10
N CYS A 105 -6.14 4.37 -2.75
CA CYS A 105 -6.45 4.84 -4.11
C CYS A 105 -7.06 6.26 -4.16
N SER A 106 -7.24 6.92 -3.02
CA SER A 106 -7.65 8.32 -2.97
C SER A 106 -6.61 9.22 -3.60
N ARG A 107 -7.02 10.33 -4.21
CA ARG A 107 -6.09 11.30 -4.81
C ARG A 107 -5.10 11.86 -3.79
N SER A 108 -5.56 12.10 -2.56
CA SER A 108 -4.71 12.58 -1.47
C SER A 108 -3.56 11.62 -1.16
N CYS A 109 -3.78 10.30 -1.19
CA CYS A 109 -2.73 9.32 -0.95
C CYS A 109 -1.93 9.01 -2.23
N TYR A 110 -2.61 8.54 -3.27
CA TYR A 110 -1.98 7.95 -4.45
C TYR A 110 -1.06 8.92 -5.19
N ASP A 111 -1.43 10.21 -5.23
CA ASP A 111 -0.67 11.21 -5.98
C ASP A 111 0.37 11.95 -5.11
N ASN A 112 0.27 11.93 -3.77
CA ASN A 112 1.12 12.76 -2.89
C ASN A 112 2.00 11.96 -1.91
N CYS A 113 1.75 10.66 -1.72
CA CYS A 113 2.41 9.85 -0.70
C CYS A 113 3.24 8.72 -1.31
N ALA A 114 4.25 9.11 -2.10
CA ALA A 114 5.02 8.19 -2.95
C ALA A 114 5.63 7.02 -2.18
N ASN A 115 6.07 7.21 -0.93
CA ASN A 115 6.68 6.14 -0.14
C ASN A 115 5.68 5.04 0.26
N ILE A 116 4.51 5.43 0.78
CA ILE A 116 3.43 4.47 1.12
C ILE A 116 2.93 3.79 -0.16
N VAL A 117 2.73 4.55 -1.23
CA VAL A 117 2.23 4.02 -2.51
C VAL A 117 3.24 3.03 -3.10
N ASP A 118 4.54 3.34 -3.10
CA ASP A 118 5.60 2.43 -3.55
C ASP A 118 5.60 1.12 -2.74
N LEU A 119 5.45 1.21 -1.41
CA LEU A 119 5.39 0.01 -0.57
C LEU A 119 4.24 -0.92 -0.97
N TYR A 120 3.02 -0.38 -1.09
CA TYR A 120 1.85 -1.19 -1.44
C TYR A 120 1.83 -1.61 -2.90
N HIS A 121 2.44 -0.84 -3.80
CA HIS A 121 2.66 -1.25 -5.18
C HIS A 121 3.59 -2.47 -5.25
N ASN A 122 4.68 -2.49 -4.50
CA ASN A 122 5.59 -3.63 -4.43
C ASN A 122 4.94 -4.86 -3.78
N LEU A 123 4.11 -4.67 -2.74
CA LEU A 123 3.31 -5.76 -2.16
C LEU A 123 2.32 -6.34 -3.18
N ALA A 124 1.62 -5.47 -3.93
CA ALA A 124 0.70 -5.88 -4.99
C ALA A 124 1.42 -6.69 -6.08
N ILE A 125 2.60 -6.25 -6.51
CA ILE A 125 3.44 -7.00 -7.47
C ILE A 125 3.81 -8.38 -6.91
N GLY A 126 4.12 -8.48 -5.61
CA GLY A 126 4.37 -9.75 -4.94
C GLY A 126 3.19 -10.72 -5.02
N GLU A 127 1.97 -10.19 -5.03
CA GLU A 127 0.72 -10.96 -5.24
C GLU A 127 0.34 -11.15 -6.72
N GLY A 128 1.17 -10.69 -7.65
CA GLY A 128 0.92 -10.81 -9.10
C GLY A 128 -0.11 -9.83 -9.65
N VAL A 129 -0.42 -8.75 -8.93
CA VAL A 129 -1.37 -7.71 -9.37
C VAL A 129 -0.71 -6.32 -9.41
N PHE A 130 -1.28 -5.41 -10.19
CA PHE A 130 -0.80 -4.02 -10.27
C PHE A 130 -1.72 -3.11 -9.47
N LEU A 131 -1.14 -2.27 -8.62
CA LEU A 131 -1.90 -1.33 -7.77
C LEU A 131 -2.72 -0.35 -8.62
N GLU A 132 -2.21 0.04 -9.79
CA GLU A 132 -2.88 0.91 -10.76
C GLU A 132 -4.22 0.30 -11.18
N ASN A 133 -4.21 -0.99 -11.52
CA ASN A 133 -5.40 -1.73 -11.93
C ASN A 133 -6.40 -1.86 -10.78
N LEU A 134 -5.91 -2.19 -9.57
CA LEU A 134 -6.72 -2.21 -8.34
C LEU A 134 -7.44 -0.86 -8.13
N CYS A 135 -6.71 0.25 -8.25
CA CYS A 135 -7.27 1.58 -8.08
C CYS A 135 -8.23 1.98 -9.20
N GLU A 136 -7.97 1.60 -10.45
CA GLU A 136 -8.89 1.84 -11.56
C GLU A 136 -10.22 1.11 -11.36
N VAL A 137 -10.17 -0.17 -11.02
CA VAL A 137 -11.35 -1.00 -10.75
C VAL A 137 -12.12 -0.43 -9.56
N HIS A 138 -11.44 -0.04 -8.49
CA HIS A 138 -12.08 0.57 -7.33
C HIS A 138 -12.81 1.88 -7.68
N ARG A 139 -12.19 2.77 -8.47
CA ARG A 139 -12.78 4.05 -8.88
C ARG A 139 -14.00 3.86 -9.80
N LYS A 140 -13.97 2.87 -10.69
CA LYS A 140 -15.08 2.57 -11.61
C LYS A 140 -16.23 1.82 -10.92
N MET A 141 -15.91 0.88 -10.03
CA MET A 141 -16.90 0.00 -9.37
C MET A 141 -16.53 -0.27 -7.91
N PRO A 142 -16.76 0.68 -6.97
CA PRO A 142 -16.41 0.53 -5.57
C PRO A 142 -17.05 -0.70 -4.88
N ARG A 143 -18.22 -1.13 -5.35
CA ARG A 143 -18.97 -2.27 -4.79
C ARG A 143 -18.56 -3.65 -5.35
N ARG A 144 -17.84 -3.71 -6.48
CA ARG A 144 -17.57 -4.96 -7.23
C ARG A 144 -16.08 -5.27 -7.41
N ALA A 145 -15.21 -4.40 -6.89
CA ALA A 145 -13.77 -4.44 -7.15
C ALA A 145 -13.09 -5.74 -6.67
N MET A 146 -13.56 -6.34 -5.57
CA MET A 146 -12.95 -7.55 -5.01
C MET A 146 -13.25 -8.84 -5.78
N SER A 147 -14.41 -8.96 -6.44
CA SER A 147 -14.79 -10.23 -7.08
C SER A 147 -14.16 -10.45 -8.46
N GLN A 148 -13.77 -9.38 -9.15
CA GLN A 148 -13.22 -9.47 -10.52
C GLN A 148 -11.73 -9.80 -10.55
N LEU A 149 -10.96 -9.37 -9.53
CA LEU A 149 -9.52 -9.58 -9.47
C LEU A 149 -9.16 -11.03 -9.12
N LEU A 150 -9.89 -11.64 -8.19
CA LEU A 150 -9.75 -13.07 -7.86
C LEU A 150 -10.22 -13.99 -9.00
N SER A 151 -11.12 -13.52 -9.86
CA SER A 151 -11.65 -14.30 -10.99
C SER A 151 -10.80 -14.17 -12.26
N SER A 152 -9.77 -13.33 -12.26
CA SER A 152 -8.93 -13.02 -13.43
C SER A 152 -7.49 -13.51 -13.23
N GLY A 153 -7.31 -14.79 -12.91
CA GLY A 153 -6.04 -15.50 -13.08
C GLY A 153 -5.68 -15.72 -14.55
N ALA A 154 -5.89 -14.73 -15.41
CA ALA A 154 -5.66 -14.82 -16.85
C ALA A 154 -4.35 -14.09 -17.18
N ALA A 155 -3.29 -14.87 -17.42
CA ALA A 155 -2.05 -14.38 -18.00
C ALA A 155 -2.35 -13.58 -19.27
N SER A 156 -1.91 -12.33 -19.30
CA SER A 156 -2.03 -11.48 -20.48
C SER A 156 -1.06 -11.97 -21.55
N GLY A 157 -1.55 -12.79 -22.49
CA GLY A 157 -0.86 -13.11 -23.73
C GLY A 157 -0.85 -11.91 -24.69
N PRO A 158 0.13 -11.81 -25.60
CA PRO A 158 0.31 -10.61 -26.42
C PRO A 158 -0.84 -10.46 -27.43
N VAL A 159 -1.34 -9.24 -27.55
CA VAL A 159 -2.32 -8.84 -28.55
C VAL A 159 -1.68 -8.86 -29.94
N SER A 160 -2.12 -9.76 -30.81
CA SER A 160 -1.88 -9.65 -32.25
C SER A 160 -3.18 -9.18 -32.90
N CYS A 161 -3.16 -7.93 -33.34
CA CYS A 161 -4.17 -7.32 -34.19
C CYS A 161 -4.18 -8.01 -35.56
N VAL A 162 -5.32 -8.58 -35.96
CA VAL A 162 -5.65 -8.77 -37.37
C VAL A 162 -7.17 -8.67 -37.54
N ASP A 163 -7.56 -7.73 -38.39
CA ASP A 163 -8.91 -7.48 -38.90
C ASP A 163 -9.55 -8.72 -39.54
N GLY A 164 -10.88 -8.86 -39.40
CA GLY A 164 -11.67 -9.65 -40.36
C GLY A 164 -12.94 -10.32 -39.84
N LEU A 165 -14.05 -9.58 -39.93
CA LEU A 165 -15.38 -10.02 -40.40
C LEU A 165 -16.20 -11.12 -39.65
N ILE A 166 -17.27 -10.64 -39.00
CA ILE A 166 -18.65 -11.19 -38.90
C ILE A 166 -18.85 -12.71 -38.78
N SER A 167 -19.46 -13.15 -37.66
CA SER A 167 -20.62 -14.06 -37.70
C SER A 167 -21.38 -14.07 -36.37
N MET A 168 -22.66 -13.69 -36.40
CA MET A 168 -23.62 -13.95 -35.34
C MET A 168 -24.21 -15.35 -35.52
N ALA A 169 -24.21 -16.17 -34.47
CA ALA A 169 -25.07 -17.35 -34.29
C ALA A 169 -25.10 -17.65 -32.78
N GLU A 170 -26.19 -17.34 -32.09
CA GLU A 170 -27.36 -18.20 -31.83
C GLU A 170 -27.09 -19.23 -30.72
N ALA A 171 -27.86 -19.09 -29.64
CA ALA A 171 -27.75 -19.85 -28.41
C ALA A 171 -28.47 -21.20 -28.53
N PRO A 172 -27.96 -22.28 -27.90
CA PRO A 172 -28.77 -23.44 -27.58
C PRO A 172 -29.25 -23.34 -26.12
N SER A 173 -30.57 -23.39 -25.97
CA SER A 173 -31.24 -23.83 -24.75
C SER A 173 -31.03 -25.33 -24.56
N SER A 174 -30.63 -25.75 -23.37
CA SER A 174 -30.90 -27.10 -22.87
C SER A 174 -31.10 -27.06 -21.37
N ASP A 175 -32.34 -27.37 -20.98
CA ASP A 175 -32.77 -27.71 -19.64
C ASP A 175 -31.90 -28.82 -19.05
N GLU A 176 -31.29 -28.59 -17.89
CA GLU A 176 -30.98 -29.68 -16.96
C GLU A 176 -31.36 -29.27 -15.53
N LYS A 177 -32.37 -30.00 -15.06
CA LYS A 177 -32.94 -30.00 -13.72
C LYS A 177 -31.91 -30.53 -12.71
N PHE A 178 -31.57 -29.73 -11.70
CA PHE A 178 -30.86 -30.23 -10.51
C PHE A 178 -31.69 -29.93 -9.26
N ASP A 179 -32.11 -31.02 -8.60
CA ASP A 179 -33.01 -31.04 -7.46
C ASP A 179 -32.41 -30.37 -6.22
N SER A 180 -33.21 -29.53 -5.55
CA SER A 180 -32.88 -28.92 -4.25
C SER A 180 -33.23 -29.87 -3.12
N ALA A 181 -32.25 -30.26 -2.31
CA ALA A 181 -32.46 -30.86 -0.99
C ALA A 181 -31.91 -29.93 0.09
N ALA A 182 -32.82 -29.40 0.90
CA ALA A 182 -32.54 -28.56 2.06
C ALA A 182 -31.88 -29.38 3.18
N TYR A 183 -30.87 -28.81 3.83
CA TYR A 183 -30.38 -29.29 5.12
C TYR A 183 -30.61 -28.19 6.17
N SER A 184 -31.40 -28.53 7.19
CA SER A 184 -31.64 -27.72 8.39
C SER A 184 -30.75 -28.24 9.51
N PRO A 185 -30.08 -27.40 10.31
CA PRO A 185 -29.40 -27.85 11.52
C PRO A 185 -30.31 -27.72 12.75
N THR A 186 -30.57 -28.83 13.41
CA THR A 186 -31.14 -28.91 14.76
C THR A 186 -30.11 -28.55 15.83
N SER A 187 -30.55 -27.77 16.81
CA SER A 187 -29.87 -27.43 18.05
C SER A 187 -29.58 -28.64 18.95
N ILE A 188 -28.43 -28.60 19.63
CA ILE A 188 -28.23 -28.95 21.06
C ILE A 188 -27.19 -27.97 21.60
#